data_AF-A0A7X9EB83-F1
#
_entry.id   AF-A0A7X9EB83-F1
#
_cell.length_a   1.000
_cell.length_b   1.000
_cell.length_c   1.000
_cell.angle_alpha   90.00
_cell.angle_beta   90.00
_cell.angle_gamma   90.00
#
_symmetry.space_group_name_H-M   'P 1'
#
loop_
_entity.id
_entity.type
_entity.pdbx_description
1 polymer ?
#
loop_
_entity_poly.entity_id
_entity_poly.type
_entity_poly.pdbx_seq_one_letter_code
_entity_poly.pdbx_strand_id
1 'polypeptide(L)'
;MAFRCRHHGDYHEGNMLISEIGSNITNSSYISHHSTFSYYGFTNQAFYEIYVSSDTRFNDFVFEGITYRFVQSKLSEGIVKTMTNPLIYITDIERTIVDSIKDFENSRT
;
A
#
# COMPACT_ATOMS: atom_id res chain seq x y z
N MET A 1 34.55 -7.99 10.73
CA MET A 1 33.56 -7.40 9.82
C MET A 1 32.35 -7.00 10.65
N ALA A 2 32.11 -5.70 10.78
CA ALA A 2 31.02 -5.18 11.61
C ALA A 2 29.70 -5.33 10.84
N PHE A 3 28.80 -6.17 11.36
CA PHE A 3 27.40 -6.17 10.97
C PHE A 3 26.81 -4.85 11.46
N ARG A 4 26.69 -3.87 10.56
CA ARG A 4 26.08 -2.58 10.86
C ARG A 4 24.61 -2.87 11.18
N CYS A 5 24.21 -2.70 12.45
CA CYS A 5 22.81 -2.68 12.84
C CYS A 5 22.09 -1.69 11.92
N ARG A 6 21.15 -2.18 11.11
CA ARG A 6 20.26 -1.31 10.35
C ARG A 6 19.42 -0.57 11.38
N HIS A 7 19.46 0.76 11.32
CA HIS A 7 18.72 1.58 12.26
C HIS A 7 17.23 1.39 12.00
N HIS A 8 16.44 1.43 13.06
CA HIS A 8 14.98 1.37 13.05
C HIS A 8 14.30 2.48 12.21
N GLY A 9 15.07 3.41 11.62
CA GLY A 9 14.62 4.45 10.71
C GLY A 9 14.71 4.10 9.21
N ASP A 10 15.53 3.13 8.81
CA ASP A 10 15.77 2.83 7.38
C ASP A 10 14.61 2.06 6.73
N TYR A 11 13.76 1.40 7.53
CA TYR A 11 12.58 0.67 7.04
C TYR A 11 11.44 1.59 6.61
N HIS A 12 11.34 2.79 7.18
CA HIS A 12 10.33 3.76 6.76
C HIS A 12 10.64 4.34 5.37
N GLU A 13 11.92 4.49 5.02
CA GLU A 13 12.34 5.15 3.78
C GLU A 13 12.21 4.23 2.54
N GLY A 14 12.56 2.95 2.68
CA GLY A 14 12.33 1.96 1.61
C GLY A 14 10.84 1.71 1.32
N ASN A 15 10.00 1.75 2.36
CA ASN A 15 8.55 1.62 2.22
C ASN A 15 7.86 2.90 1.70
N MET A 16 8.56 4.04 1.77
CA MET A 16 8.05 5.32 1.27
C MET A 16 8.05 5.34 -0.26
N LEU A 17 9.16 4.94 -0.89
CA LEU A 17 9.30 4.92 -2.35
C LEU A 17 8.29 3.99 -3.04
N ILE A 18 8.10 2.78 -2.51
CA ILE A 18 7.15 1.81 -3.07
C ILE A 18 5.71 2.34 -3.04
N SER A 19 5.38 3.12 -2.00
CA SER A 19 4.06 3.70 -1.77
C SER A 19 3.82 4.92 -2.64
N GLU A 20 4.86 5.73 -2.89
CA GLU A 20 4.81 6.86 -3.84
C GLU A 20 4.56 6.37 -5.26
N ILE A 21 5.29 5.34 -5.70
CA ILE A 21 5.10 4.77 -7.05
C ILE A 21 3.65 4.31 -7.19
N GLY A 22 3.15 3.53 -6.25
CA GLY A 22 1.77 3.02 -6.30
C GLY A 22 0.72 4.13 -6.28
N SER A 23 0.92 5.16 -5.46
CA SER A 23 0.00 6.31 -5.36
C SER A 23 0.00 7.20 -6.60
N ASN A 24 1.03 7.12 -7.46
CA ASN A 24 1.16 7.97 -8.65
C ASN A 24 1.05 7.19 -9.98
N ILE A 25 0.56 5.94 -9.97
CA ILE A 25 0.30 5.19 -11.21
C ILE A 25 -0.77 5.87 -12.06
N THR A 26 -1.81 6.40 -11.42
CA THR A 26 -2.90 7.16 -12.04
C THR A 26 -3.25 8.36 -11.16
N ASN A 27 -3.98 9.33 -11.69
CA ASN A 27 -4.36 10.54 -10.94
C ASN A 27 -5.25 10.27 -9.71
N SER A 28 -5.91 9.11 -9.64
CA SER A 28 -6.72 8.69 -8.49
C SER A 28 -6.19 7.42 -7.81
N SER A 29 -4.92 7.09 -8.03
CA SER A 29 -4.30 5.92 -7.39
C SER A 29 -4.02 6.15 -5.92
N TYR A 30 -4.27 5.13 -5.09
CA TYR A 30 -3.90 5.09 -3.68
C TYR A 30 -3.59 3.66 -3.24
N ILE A 31 -2.76 3.52 -2.20
CA ILE A 31 -2.42 2.21 -1.62
C ILE A 31 -3.57 1.74 -0.74
N SER A 32 -3.91 0.45 -0.84
CA SER A 32 -5.08 -0.15 -0.18
C SER A 32 -4.77 -1.54 0.40
N HIS A 33 -5.74 -2.10 1.14
CA HIS A 33 -5.68 -3.45 1.72
C HIS A 33 -4.45 -3.67 2.62
N HIS A 34 -3.95 -4.91 2.70
CA HIS A 34 -2.85 -5.28 3.60
C HIS A 34 -1.54 -4.50 3.34
N SER A 35 -1.36 -3.91 2.16
CA SER A 35 -0.21 -3.06 1.83
C SER A 35 -0.17 -1.78 2.67
N THR A 36 -1.33 -1.26 3.08
CA THR A 36 -1.43 -0.09 3.95
C THR A 36 -0.94 -0.40 5.38
N PHE A 37 -1.05 -1.64 5.86
CA PHE A 37 -0.51 -2.04 7.17
C PHE A 37 1.01 -2.01 7.24
N SER A 38 1.69 -2.26 6.12
CA SER A 38 3.14 -2.11 6.02
C SER A 38 3.58 -0.66 6.20
N TYR A 39 2.82 0.30 5.64
CA TYR A 39 3.06 1.72 5.82
C TYR A 39 2.86 2.16 7.29
N TYR A 40 1.83 1.66 7.95
CA TYR A 40 1.56 1.92 9.37
C TYR A 40 2.47 1.15 10.34
N GLY A 41 3.36 0.28 9.86
CA GLY A 41 4.29 -0.49 10.69
C GLY A 41 3.66 -1.67 11.44
N PHE A 42 2.46 -2.10 11.07
CA PHE A 42 1.77 -3.24 11.69
C PHE A 42 2.30 -4.60 11.24
N THR A 43 3.08 -4.66 10.16
CA THR A 43 3.59 -5.91 9.59
C THR A 43 5.08 -5.82 9.28
N ASN A 44 5.88 -6.77 9.79
CA ASN A 44 7.33 -6.87 9.54
C ASN A 44 7.68 -7.87 8.41
N GLN A 45 6.70 -8.33 7.64
CA GLN A 45 6.91 -9.29 6.57
C GLN A 45 7.24 -8.56 5.27
N ALA A 46 8.25 -9.03 4.53
CA ALA A 46 8.55 -8.49 3.20
C ALA A 46 7.40 -8.85 2.24
N PHE A 47 6.67 -7.84 1.75
CA PHE A 47 5.63 -8.02 0.75
C PHE A 47 6.21 -7.79 -0.64
N TYR A 48 6.06 -8.79 -1.51
CA TYR A 48 6.41 -8.71 -2.94
C TYR A 48 5.21 -8.27 -3.80
N GLU A 49 4.15 -7.79 -3.16
CA GLU A 49 2.88 -7.46 -3.79
C GLU A 49 2.20 -6.28 -3.10
N ILE A 50 1.81 -5.29 -3.90
CA ILE A 50 1.17 -4.05 -3.47
C ILE A 50 -0.16 -3.90 -4.20
N TYR A 51 -1.22 -3.71 -3.42
CA TYR A 51 -2.56 -3.47 -3.95
C TYR A 51 -2.81 -1.97 -4.09
N VAL A 52 -2.99 -1.52 -5.34
CA VAL A 52 -3.28 -0.13 -5.65
C VAL A 52 -4.71 -0.02 -6.15
N SER A 53 -5.49 0.77 -5.44
CA SER A 53 -6.84 1.11 -5.84
C SER A 53 -6.84 2.38 -6.70
N SER A 54 -7.63 2.39 -7.76
CA SER A 54 -7.84 3.57 -8.61
C SER A 54 -9.22 3.52 -9.26
N ASP A 55 -9.73 4.68 -9.68
CA ASP A 55 -10.95 4.78 -10.51
C ASP A 55 -10.67 4.32 -11.94
N THR A 56 -9.43 4.49 -12.41
CA THR A 56 -8.99 4.12 -13.75
C THR A 56 -8.19 2.82 -13.70
N ARG A 57 -8.58 1.86 -14.55
CA ARG A 57 -7.86 0.60 -14.65
C ARG A 57 -6.45 0.82 -15.21
N PHE A 58 -5.46 0.24 -14.54
CA PHE A 58 -4.11 0.08 -15.06
C PHE A 58 -3.77 -1.42 -15.14
N ASN A 59 -2.74 -1.76 -15.92
CA ASN A 59 -2.28 -3.15 -16.02
C ASN A 59 -1.31 -3.45 -14.88
N ASP A 60 -1.46 -4.63 -14.28
CA ASP A 60 -0.52 -5.09 -13.27
C ASP A 60 0.91 -5.09 -13.83
N PHE A 61 1.87 -4.64 -13.02
CA PHE A 61 3.27 -4.55 -13.42
C PHE A 61 4.21 -4.88 -12.27
N VAL A 62 5.46 -5.19 -12.60
CA VAL A 62 6.50 -5.47 -11.63
C VAL A 62 7.56 -4.38 -11.69
N PHE A 63 7.92 -3.83 -10.53
CA PHE A 63 9.00 -2.87 -10.38
C PHE A 63 9.89 -3.30 -9.22
N GLU A 64 11.20 -3.42 -9.46
CA GLU A 64 12.18 -3.86 -8.45
C GLU A 64 11.82 -5.16 -7.69
N GLY A 65 11.13 -6.09 -8.37
CA GLY A 65 10.69 -7.36 -7.77
C GLY A 65 9.41 -7.26 -6.94
N ILE A 66 8.73 -6.11 -6.96
CA ILE A 66 7.43 -5.86 -6.32
C ILE A 66 6.34 -5.82 -7.39
N THR A 67 5.29 -6.60 -7.20
CA THR A 67 4.12 -6.65 -8.09
C THR A 67 3.09 -5.62 -7.66
N TYR A 68 2.74 -4.70 -8.55
CA TYR A 68 1.66 -3.74 -8.35
C TYR A 68 0.40 -4.28 -9.01
N ARG A 69 -0.62 -4.56 -8.20
CA ARG A 69 -1.91 -5.09 -8.66
C ARG A 69 -2.99 -4.02 -8.61
N PHE A 70 -3.73 -3.90 -9.70
CA PHE A 70 -4.88 -3.04 -9.76
C PHE A 70 -6.05 -3.65 -8.97
N VAL A 71 -6.65 -2.84 -8.10
CA VAL A 71 -7.94 -3.10 -7.49
C VAL A 71 -8.89 -2.00 -7.90
N GLN A 72 -10.11 -2.36 -8.28
CA GLN A 72 -11.11 -1.35 -8.60
C GLN A 72 -11.50 -0.59 -7.33
N SER A 73 -11.38 0.74 -7.35
CA SER A 73 -11.88 1.56 -6.25
C SER A 73 -13.39 1.36 -6.11
N LYS A 74 -13.83 0.96 -4.92
CA LYS A 74 -15.25 0.75 -4.58
C LYS A 74 -15.84 1.91 -3.78
N LEU A 75 -15.01 2.75 -3.17
CA LEU A 75 -15.42 3.94 -2.43
C LEU A 75 -14.26 4.94 -2.36
N SER A 76 -14.56 6.22 -2.48
CA SER A 76 -13.59 7.33 -2.37
C SER A 76 -13.45 7.90 -0.96
N GLU A 77 -14.33 7.53 -0.02
CA GLU A 77 -14.22 7.98 1.38
C GLU A 77 -13.16 7.17 2.14
N GLY A 78 -12.38 7.86 3.00
CA GLY A 78 -11.31 7.25 3.77
C GLY A 78 -9.92 7.32 3.12
N ILE A 79 -9.79 7.96 1.95
CA ILE A 79 -8.48 8.21 1.34
C ILE A 79 -7.83 9.40 2.04
N VAL A 80 -6.70 9.17 2.69
CA VAL A 80 -5.94 10.20 3.41
C VAL A 80 -4.56 10.39 2.79
N LYS A 81 -4.09 11.63 2.81
CA LYS A 81 -2.69 11.96 2.49
C LYS A 81 -1.83 11.69 3.71
N THR A 82 -0.66 11.11 3.49
CA THR A 82 0.27 10.89 4.59
C THR A 82 0.88 12.21 5.06
N MET A 83 1.10 12.35 6.38
CA MET A 83 1.73 13.54 6.95
C MET A 83 3.22 13.65 6.60
N THR A 84 3.87 12.50 6.36
CA THR A 84 5.30 12.43 6.04
C THR A 84 5.57 12.75 4.57
N ASN A 85 4.67 12.37 3.66
CA ASN A 85 4.81 12.63 2.24
C ASN A 85 3.46 12.92 1.56
N PRO A 86 3.23 14.15 1.04
CA PRO A 86 1.97 14.51 0.39
C PRO A 86 1.73 13.82 -0.96
N LEU A 87 2.73 13.11 -1.51
CA LEU A 87 2.63 12.32 -2.74
C LEU A 87 2.06 10.92 -2.52
N ILE A 88 1.89 10.52 -1.26
CA ILE A 88 1.38 9.19 -0.90
C ILE A 88 -0.07 9.33 -0.43
N TYR A 89 -0.94 8.56 -1.07
CA TYR A 89 -2.35 8.42 -0.73
C TYR A 89 -2.59 7.00 -0.21
N ILE A 90 -3.17 6.90 0.99
CA ILE A 90 -3.46 5.62 1.65
C ILE A 90 -4.90 5.61 2.16
N THR A 91 -5.46 4.42 2.37
CA THR A 91 -6.69 4.26 3.14
C THR A 91 -6.43 4.49 4.63
N ASP A 92 -7.38 5.09 5.35
CA ASP A 92 -7.34 5.15 6.80
C ASP A 92 -7.35 3.74 7.43
N ILE A 93 -6.94 3.64 8.69
CA ILE A 93 -6.79 2.35 9.37
C ILE A 93 -8.15 1.64 9.50
N GLU A 94 -9.21 2.37 9.85
CA GLU A 94 -10.54 1.77 10.02
C GLU A 94 -11.03 1.21 8.68
N ARG A 95 -10.86 1.97 7.60
CA ARG A 95 -11.18 1.50 6.26
C ARG A 95 -10.35 0.31 5.81
N THR A 96 -9.05 0.33 6.09
CA THR A 96 -8.14 -0.78 5.77
C THR A 96 -8.58 -2.08 6.45
N ILE A 97 -9.04 -1.99 7.70
CA ILE A 97 -9.59 -3.14 8.45
C ILE A 97 -10.90 -3.61 7.81
N VAL A 98 -11.82 -2.71 7.48
CA VAL A 98 -13.09 -3.05 6.84
C VAL A 98 -12.88 -3.72 5.48
N ASP A 99 -12.00 -3.17 4.63
CA ASP A 99 -11.68 -3.74 3.32
C ASP A 99 -11.03 -5.13 3.47
N SER A 100 -10.17 -5.32 4.47
CA SER A 100 -9.54 -6.62 4.75
C SER A 100 -10.54 -7.69 5.23
N ILE A 101 -11.55 -7.31 6.03
CA ILE A 101 -12.61 -8.24 6.48
C ILE A 101 -13.54 -8.59 5.31
N LYS A 102 -13.86 -7.61 4.45
CA LYS A 102 -14.77 -7.81 3.32
C LYS A 102 -14.19 -8.76 2.27
N ASP A 103 -12.89 -8.71 2.03
CA ASP A 103 -12.21 -9.68 1.16
C ASP A 103 -12.13 -11.08 1.76
N PHE A 104 -12.09 -11.20 3.09
CA PHE A 104 -12.12 -12.49 3.79
C PHE A 104 -13.48 -13.21 3.64
N GLU A 105 -14.59 -12.48 3.74
CA GLU A 105 -15.95 -13.02 3.60
C GLU A 105 -16.23 -13.53 2.18
N ASN A 106 -15.66 -12.89 1.16
CA ASN A 106 -15.90 -13.25 -0.25
C ASN A 106 -15.08 -14.47 -0.73
N SER A 107 -14.23 -15.03 0.13
CA SER A 107 -13.41 -16.23 -0.15
C SER A 107 -14.11 -17.55 0.22
N ARG A 108 -15.35 -17.51 0.70
CA ARG A 108 -16.13 -18.67 1.19
C ARG A 108 -17.39 -18.99 0.39
N THR A 109 -17.49 -18.61 -0.89
CA THR A 109 -18.63 -18.98 -1.74
C THR A 109 -18.17 -19.61 -3.04
#